data_AF-A0A353N5I9-F1
#
_entry.id   AF-A0A353N5I9-F1
#
_cell.length_a   1.000
_cell.length_b   1.000
_cell.length_c   1.000
_cell.angle_alpha   90.00
_cell.angle_beta   90.00
_cell.angle_gamma   90.00
#
_symmetry.space_group_name_H-M   'P 1'
#
loop_
_entity.id
_entity.type
_entity.pdbx_description
1 polymer ?
#
loop_
_entity_poly.entity_id
_entity_poly.type
_entity_poly.pdbx_seq_one_letter_code
_entity_poly.pdbx_strand_id
1 'polypeptide(L)'
;MSRKKFSSLRFILSLIFIISTILPVTIIIYIVPSYYKQQIVKETDMLVANNLESIANNILVYLSDLQKLATFPYFDKEIMAALIAKENNTAQGQKPSDYIINEILPIYINMLRKEILSIVIINKNGSALYFNRNQNVDLINDYDFRAQEWYKKTIEENGNVVYIGSHRPDYFDYSTSLRVFSLARLIRHPYISQTP
;
A
#
# COMPACT_ATOMS: atom_id res chain seq x y z
N MET A 1 30.60 -63.51 61.00
CA MET A 1 31.14 -63.26 59.64
C MET A 1 29.99 -62.90 58.71
N SER A 2 29.75 -61.61 58.47
CA SER A 2 28.56 -61.16 57.72
C SER A 2 28.89 -59.90 56.91
N ARG A 3 28.15 -59.74 55.80
CA ARG A 3 27.98 -58.54 54.95
C ARG A 3 29.07 -58.25 53.90
N LYS A 4 29.04 -58.97 52.77
CA LYS A 4 29.58 -58.45 51.48
C LYS A 4 28.70 -58.66 50.23
N LYS A 5 27.53 -59.33 50.32
CA LYS A 5 26.65 -59.58 49.16
C LYS A 5 25.53 -58.56 48.90
N PHE A 6 25.14 -57.73 49.88
CA PHE A 6 24.00 -56.81 49.73
C PHE A 6 24.29 -55.52 48.96
N SER A 7 25.56 -55.09 48.81
CA SER A 7 25.88 -53.89 48.03
C SER A 7 25.82 -54.16 46.52
N SER A 8 26.16 -55.37 46.05
CA SER A 8 26.12 -55.70 44.61
C SER A 8 24.69 -55.74 44.08
N LEU A 9 23.72 -56.27 44.85
CA LEU A 9 22.32 -56.30 44.42
C LEU A 9 21.71 -54.90 44.33
N ARG A 10 21.96 -54.05 45.34
CA ARG A 10 21.50 -52.64 45.34
C ARG A 10 22.12 -51.84 44.19
N PHE A 11 23.38 -52.09 43.89
CA PHE A 11 24.09 -51.47 42.77
C PHE A 11 23.50 -51.93 41.42
N ILE A 12 23.25 -53.22 41.24
CA ILE A 12 22.62 -53.77 40.03
C ILE A 12 21.21 -53.22 39.83
N LEU A 13 20.39 -53.15 40.89
CA LEU A 13 19.05 -52.55 40.80
C LEU A 13 19.10 -51.06 40.45
N SER A 14 20.01 -50.28 41.04
CA SER A 14 20.21 -48.88 40.68
C SER A 14 20.66 -48.72 39.23
N LEU A 15 21.56 -49.57 38.74
CA LEU A 15 22.06 -49.51 37.37
C LEU A 15 20.95 -49.81 36.36
N ILE A 16 20.11 -50.83 36.62
CA ILE A 16 18.95 -51.16 35.79
C ILE A 16 17.94 -50.02 35.80
N PHE A 17 17.68 -49.42 36.96
CA PHE A 17 16.77 -48.28 37.08
C PHE A 17 17.26 -47.08 36.26
N ILE A 18 18.56 -46.74 36.35
CA ILE A 18 19.19 -45.66 35.59
C ILE A 18 19.13 -45.94 34.09
N ILE A 19 19.48 -47.14 33.64
CA ILE A 19 19.41 -47.51 32.22
C ILE A 19 17.97 -47.45 31.71
N SER A 20 17.01 -47.96 32.49
CA SER A 20 15.59 -47.96 32.15
C SER A 20 14.97 -46.56 32.08
N THR A 21 15.55 -45.56 32.74
CA THR A 21 15.08 -44.16 32.66
C THR A 21 15.85 -43.34 31.63
N ILE A 22 17.17 -43.48 31.55
CA ILE A 22 18.01 -42.72 30.61
C ILE A 22 17.70 -43.11 29.17
N LEU A 23 17.56 -44.40 28.88
CA LEU A 23 17.38 -44.89 27.52
C LEU A 23 16.13 -44.30 26.82
N PRO A 24 14.91 -44.35 27.40
CA PRO A 24 13.75 -43.72 26.79
C PRO A 24 13.87 -42.19 26.72
N VAL A 25 14.48 -41.55 27.71
CA VAL A 25 14.70 -40.08 27.71
C VAL A 25 15.60 -39.66 26.56
N THR A 26 16.71 -40.37 26.32
CA THR A 26 17.59 -40.09 25.17
C THR A 26 16.89 -40.28 23.83
N ILE A 27 16.07 -41.32 23.69
CA ILE A 27 15.30 -41.56 22.47
C ILE A 27 14.36 -40.39 22.18
N ILE A 28 13.64 -39.91 23.19
CA ILE A 28 12.74 -38.75 23.08
C ILE A 28 13.53 -37.50 22.67
N ILE A 29 14.67 -37.23 23.31
CA ILE A 29 15.53 -36.07 23.03
C ILE A 29 16.03 -36.06 21.58
N TYR A 30 16.28 -37.21 20.97
CA TYR A 30 16.74 -37.27 19.58
C TYR A 30 15.59 -37.27 18.56
N ILE A 31 14.53 -38.04 18.79
CA ILE A 31 13.45 -38.23 17.82
C ILE A 31 12.53 -37.01 17.76
N VAL A 32 12.12 -36.47 18.91
CA VAL A 32 11.12 -35.40 18.97
C VAL A 32 11.59 -34.14 18.25
N PRO A 33 12.81 -33.61 18.46
CA PRO A 33 13.27 -32.43 17.74
C PRO A 33 13.39 -32.65 16.24
N SER A 34 13.76 -33.86 15.79
CA SER A 34 13.88 -34.16 14.35
C SER A 34 12.50 -34.13 13.67
N TYR A 35 11.49 -34.72 14.30
CA TYR A 35 10.12 -34.74 13.78
C TYR A 35 9.50 -33.33 13.81
N TYR A 36 9.61 -32.63 14.93
CA TYR A 36 9.04 -31.28 15.08
C TYR A 36 9.73 -30.25 14.18
N LYS A 37 11.04 -30.35 13.95
CA LYS A 37 11.74 -29.43 13.02
C LYS A 37 11.14 -29.46 11.63
N GLN A 38 10.89 -30.65 11.07
CA GLN A 38 10.32 -30.76 9.71
C GLN A 38 8.91 -30.21 9.64
N GLN A 39 8.09 -30.48 10.66
CA GLN A 39 6.73 -29.98 10.72
C GLN A 39 6.70 -28.46 10.87
N ILE A 40 7.48 -27.91 11.78
CA ILE A 40 7.56 -26.45 12.02
C ILE A 40 8.08 -25.73 10.78
N VAL A 41 9.10 -26.26 10.10
CA VAL A 41 9.63 -25.65 8.86
C VAL A 41 8.54 -25.62 7.79
N LYS A 42 7.86 -26.75 7.55
CA LYS A 42 6.79 -26.82 6.55
C LYS A 42 5.62 -25.87 6.87
N GLU A 43 5.19 -25.83 8.13
CA GLU A 43 4.14 -24.91 8.57
C GLU A 43 4.57 -23.46 8.41
N THR A 44 5.82 -23.13 8.77
CA THR A 44 6.37 -21.78 8.61
C THR A 44 6.41 -21.39 7.14
N ASP A 45 6.88 -22.27 6.25
CA ASP A 45 6.95 -22.01 4.81
C ASP A 45 5.55 -21.78 4.21
N MET A 46 4.57 -22.60 4.59
CA MET A 46 3.18 -22.43 4.14
C MET A 46 2.59 -21.11 4.66
N LEU A 47 2.82 -20.76 5.93
CA LEU A 47 2.37 -19.50 6.51
C LEU A 47 3.02 -18.30 5.82
N VAL A 48 4.32 -18.36 5.53
CA VAL A 48 5.04 -17.31 4.80
C VAL A 48 4.48 -17.17 3.38
N ALA A 49 4.26 -18.27 2.66
CA ALA A 49 3.69 -18.24 1.31
C ALA A 49 2.28 -17.62 1.30
N ASN A 50 1.40 -18.07 2.20
CA ASN A 50 0.04 -17.54 2.31
C ASN A 50 0.03 -16.05 2.70
N ASN A 51 0.95 -15.63 3.56
CA ASN A 51 1.10 -14.22 3.93
C ASN A 51 1.58 -13.38 2.74
N LEU A 52 2.57 -13.85 1.99
CA LEU A 52 3.05 -13.16 0.79
C LEU A 52 1.96 -13.04 -0.27
N GLU A 53 1.18 -14.11 -0.48
CA GLU A 53 0.04 -14.08 -1.40
C GLU A 53 -1.02 -13.08 -0.94
N SER A 54 -1.36 -13.07 0.35
CA SER A 54 -2.32 -12.13 0.93
C SER A 54 -1.85 -10.69 0.79
N ILE A 55 -0.57 -10.41 1.01
CA ILE A 55 0.03 -9.08 0.82
C ILE A 55 -0.05 -8.68 -0.65
N ALA A 56 0.33 -9.57 -1.58
CA ALA A 56 0.29 -9.30 -3.01
C ALA A 56 -1.14 -9.00 -3.48
N ASN A 57 -2.12 -9.80 -3.05
CA ASN A 57 -3.53 -9.60 -3.36
C ASN A 57 -4.05 -8.26 -2.81
N ASN A 58 -3.67 -7.89 -1.58
CA ASN A 58 -4.03 -6.60 -1.00
C ASN A 58 -3.46 -5.43 -1.81
N ILE A 59 -2.20 -5.53 -2.28
CA ILE A 59 -1.60 -4.52 -3.16
C ILE A 59 -2.36 -4.43 -4.49
N LEU A 60 -2.71 -5.56 -5.11
CA LEU A 60 -3.46 -5.57 -6.38
C LEU A 60 -4.86 -4.95 -6.23
N VAL A 61 -5.56 -5.27 -5.14
CA VAL A 61 -6.86 -4.66 -4.82
C VAL A 61 -6.70 -3.16 -4.58
N TYR A 62 -5.65 -2.75 -3.86
CA TYR A 62 -5.35 -1.34 -3.65
C TYR A 62 -5.09 -0.60 -4.96
N LEU A 63 -4.26 -1.14 -5.85
CA LEU A 63 -3.99 -0.54 -7.16
C LEU A 63 -5.26 -0.47 -8.03
N SER A 64 -6.08 -1.52 -8.03
CA SER A 64 -7.37 -1.55 -8.74
C SER A 64 -8.30 -0.44 -8.25
N ASP A 65 -8.36 -0.21 -6.94
CA ASP A 65 -9.20 0.84 -6.39
C ASP A 65 -8.66 2.24 -6.69
N LEU A 66 -7.33 2.45 -6.68
CA LEU A 66 -6.73 3.70 -7.16
C LEU A 66 -7.08 3.97 -8.64
N GLN A 67 -7.11 2.95 -9.49
CA GLN A 67 -7.51 3.12 -10.90
C GLN A 67 -8.97 3.57 -11.04
N LYS A 68 -9.88 3.00 -10.26
CA LYS A 68 -11.30 3.42 -10.24
C LYS A 68 -11.42 4.86 -9.77
N LEU A 69 -10.66 5.24 -8.74
CA LEU A 69 -10.63 6.60 -8.22
C LEU A 69 -10.12 7.61 -9.23
N ALA A 70 -9.07 7.27 -9.97
CA ALA A 70 -8.55 8.12 -11.02
C ALA A 70 -9.56 8.36 -12.16
N THR A 71 -10.60 7.53 -12.30
CA THR A 71 -11.71 7.78 -13.25
C THR A 71 -12.87 8.56 -12.66
N PHE A 72 -12.98 8.67 -11.33
CA PHE A 72 -14.14 9.25 -10.70
C PHE A 72 -14.41 10.73 -11.09
N PRO A 73 -13.40 11.63 -11.12
CA PRO A 73 -13.60 13.03 -11.50
C PRO A 73 -14.31 13.24 -12.83
N TYR A 74 -14.17 12.30 -13.78
CA TYR A 74 -14.82 12.34 -15.08
C TYR A 74 -16.35 12.23 -15.00
N PHE A 75 -16.87 11.47 -14.03
CA PHE A 75 -18.29 11.20 -13.90
C PHE A 75 -19.02 12.25 -13.05
N ASP A 76 -18.27 13.07 -12.31
CA ASP A 76 -18.82 14.11 -11.46
C ASP A 76 -18.92 15.44 -12.22
N LYS A 77 -20.14 15.91 -12.45
CA LYS A 77 -20.39 17.15 -13.20
C LYS A 77 -19.86 18.39 -12.49
N GLU A 78 -19.83 18.39 -11.17
CA GLU A 78 -19.40 19.54 -10.38
C GLU A 78 -17.88 19.65 -10.40
N ILE A 79 -17.17 18.51 -10.31
CA ILE A 79 -15.71 18.47 -10.48
C ILE A 79 -15.33 18.95 -11.88
N MET A 80 -16.00 18.45 -12.93
CA MET A 80 -15.74 18.87 -14.30
C MET A 80 -16.05 20.36 -14.53
N ALA A 81 -17.14 20.88 -13.97
CA ALA A 81 -17.47 22.30 -14.06
C ALA A 81 -16.41 23.18 -13.38
N ALA A 82 -15.92 22.78 -12.19
CA ALA A 82 -14.85 23.50 -11.50
C ALA A 82 -13.52 23.44 -12.26
N LEU A 83 -13.19 22.32 -12.89
CA LEU A 83 -12.00 22.20 -13.74
C LEU A 83 -12.05 23.16 -14.93
N ILE A 84 -13.17 23.22 -15.65
CA ILE A 84 -13.39 24.15 -16.77
C ILE A 84 -13.32 25.60 -16.29
N ALA A 85 -13.91 25.90 -15.14
CA ALA A 85 -13.94 27.26 -14.63
C ALA A 85 -12.55 27.74 -14.19
N LYS A 86 -11.74 26.83 -13.61
CA LYS A 86 -10.32 27.06 -13.26
C LYS A 86 -9.40 27.06 -14.48
N GLU A 87 -9.73 26.37 -15.55
CA GLU A 87 -9.01 26.47 -16.83
C GLU A 87 -9.19 27.85 -17.48
N ASN A 88 -10.43 28.37 -17.44
CA ASN A 88 -10.79 29.65 -18.06
C ASN A 88 -10.50 30.89 -17.19
N ASN A 89 -9.91 30.73 -16.00
CA ASN A 89 -9.65 31.83 -15.04
C ASN A 89 -10.87 32.74 -14.77
N THR A 90 -12.07 32.17 -14.76
CA THR A 90 -13.28 32.98 -14.55
C THR A 90 -13.49 33.25 -13.06
N ALA A 91 -13.77 34.50 -12.67
CA ALA A 91 -14.07 34.88 -11.28
C ALA A 91 -15.31 34.14 -10.73
N GLN A 92 -16.26 33.78 -11.60
CA GLN A 92 -17.39 32.89 -11.29
C GLN A 92 -16.97 31.44 -10.96
N GLY A 93 -15.77 31.02 -11.39
CA GLY A 93 -15.21 29.67 -11.25
C GLY A 93 -14.44 29.39 -9.96
N GLN A 94 -14.03 30.45 -9.23
CA GLN A 94 -13.27 30.31 -7.98
C GLN A 94 -14.13 29.74 -6.84
N LYS A 95 -15.41 30.15 -6.74
CA LYS A 95 -16.34 29.61 -5.73
C LYS A 95 -16.64 28.11 -5.92
N PRO A 96 -16.95 27.62 -7.14
CA PRO A 96 -17.05 26.18 -7.40
C PRO A 96 -15.75 25.42 -7.08
N SER A 97 -14.57 25.98 -7.37
CA SER A 97 -13.32 25.28 -7.06
C SER A 97 -13.07 25.11 -5.57
N ASP A 98 -13.41 26.11 -4.75
CA ASP A 98 -13.22 26.03 -3.30
C ASP A 98 -14.19 25.03 -2.66
N TYR A 99 -15.45 24.99 -3.12
CA TYR A 99 -16.41 23.97 -2.69
C TYR A 99 -15.94 22.56 -3.08
N ILE A 100 -15.41 22.39 -4.30
CA ILE A 100 -14.90 21.11 -4.77
C ILE A 100 -13.70 20.63 -3.94
N ILE A 101 -12.76 21.54 -3.66
CA ILE A 101 -11.55 21.24 -2.89
C ILE A 101 -11.86 20.96 -1.42
N ASN A 102 -12.78 21.70 -0.81
CA ASN A 102 -12.99 21.65 0.64
C ASN A 102 -14.14 20.72 1.09
N GLU A 103 -15.09 20.38 0.21
CA GLU A 103 -16.25 19.57 0.57
C GLU A 103 -16.27 18.26 -0.22
N ILE A 104 -16.16 18.32 -1.54
CA ILE A 104 -16.34 17.15 -2.43
C ILE A 104 -15.13 16.22 -2.43
N LEU A 105 -13.94 16.69 -2.82
CA LEU A 105 -12.72 15.86 -2.84
C LEU A 105 -12.40 15.17 -1.50
N PRO A 106 -12.53 15.83 -0.32
CA PRO A 106 -12.34 15.18 0.97
C PRO A 106 -13.35 14.07 1.23
N ILE A 107 -14.64 14.27 0.91
CA ILE A 107 -15.67 13.23 1.07
C ILE A 107 -15.27 12.00 0.25
N TYR A 108 -14.88 12.18 -1.02
CA TYR A 108 -14.50 11.05 -1.86
C TYR A 108 -13.26 10.31 -1.35
N ILE A 109 -12.21 11.03 -0.97
CA ILE A 109 -11.00 10.42 -0.44
C ILE A 109 -11.28 9.67 0.87
N ASN A 110 -12.07 10.26 1.76
CA ASN A 110 -12.40 9.66 3.06
C ASN A 110 -13.37 8.48 2.94
N MET A 111 -14.33 8.52 2.02
CA MET A 111 -15.25 7.41 1.76
C MET A 111 -14.54 6.21 1.13
N LEU A 112 -13.55 6.46 0.28
CA LEU A 112 -13.04 5.42 -0.60
C LEU A 112 -11.81 4.70 -0.04
N ARG A 113 -10.92 5.36 0.72
CA ARG A 113 -9.84 4.73 1.54
C ARG A 113 -9.08 5.73 2.44
N LYS A 114 -8.84 5.37 3.71
CA LYS A 114 -8.08 6.20 4.68
C LYS A 114 -6.59 6.35 4.34
N GLU A 115 -6.05 5.57 3.41
CA GLU A 115 -4.62 5.57 3.10
C GLU A 115 -4.22 6.60 2.02
N ILE A 116 -5.16 7.11 1.21
CA ILE A 116 -4.84 7.97 0.05
C ILE A 116 -4.44 9.38 0.49
N LEU A 117 -3.17 9.76 0.32
CA LEU A 117 -2.66 11.01 0.86
C LEU A 117 -3.22 12.26 0.16
N SER A 118 -3.28 12.23 -1.17
CA SER A 118 -3.68 13.38 -1.97
C SER A 118 -4.23 12.97 -3.33
N ILE A 119 -5.06 13.82 -3.91
CA ILE A 119 -5.48 13.76 -5.31
C ILE A 119 -5.10 15.10 -5.96
N VAL A 120 -4.57 15.03 -7.18
CA VAL A 120 -4.27 16.22 -8.00
C VAL A 120 -4.84 15.98 -9.39
N ILE A 121 -5.67 16.93 -9.86
CA ILE A 121 -6.29 16.90 -11.18
C ILE A 121 -5.78 18.11 -11.95
N ILE A 122 -5.14 17.87 -13.10
CA ILE A 122 -4.36 18.88 -13.82
C ILE A 122 -5.04 19.13 -15.18
N ASN A 123 -5.33 20.40 -15.45
CA ASN A 123 -5.83 20.88 -16.73
C ASN A 123 -4.71 20.99 -17.78
N LYS A 124 -5.08 21.07 -19.06
CA LYS A 124 -4.12 21.21 -20.17
C LYS A 124 -3.29 22.49 -20.09
N ASN A 125 -3.87 23.56 -19.56
CA ASN A 125 -3.19 24.85 -19.37
C ASN A 125 -2.20 24.85 -18.19
N GLY A 126 -2.17 23.78 -17.37
CA GLY A 126 -1.30 23.66 -16.19
C GLY A 126 -1.99 24.02 -14.87
N SER A 127 -3.20 24.58 -14.87
CA SER A 127 -3.94 24.81 -13.63
C SER A 127 -4.40 23.48 -13.02
N ALA A 128 -4.46 23.40 -11.69
CA ALA A 128 -4.78 22.15 -11.00
C ALA A 128 -5.79 22.35 -9.87
N LEU A 129 -6.66 21.36 -9.68
CA LEU A 129 -7.40 21.14 -8.44
C LEU A 129 -6.66 20.08 -7.64
N TYR A 130 -6.60 20.25 -6.32
CA TYR A 130 -5.99 19.24 -5.45
C TYR A 130 -6.74 19.14 -4.15
N PHE A 131 -6.53 18.01 -3.50
CA PHE A 131 -6.79 17.84 -2.08
C PHE A 131 -5.61 17.10 -1.47
N ASN A 132 -5.15 17.56 -0.32
CA ASN A 132 -4.19 16.85 0.51
C ASN A 132 -4.80 16.61 1.89
N ARG A 133 -4.65 15.39 2.41
CA ARG A 133 -5.13 15.06 3.76
C ARG A 133 -4.38 15.87 4.83
N ASN A 134 -3.13 16.25 4.59
CA ASN A 134 -2.44 17.22 5.43
C ASN A 134 -2.84 18.63 4.99
N GLN A 135 -3.67 19.29 5.80
CA GLN A 135 -4.21 20.63 5.52
C GLN A 135 -3.13 21.73 5.51
N ASN A 136 -1.90 21.45 5.95
CA ASN A 136 -0.78 22.40 5.92
C ASN A 136 0.11 22.21 4.68
N VAL A 137 -0.40 21.60 3.62
CA VAL A 137 0.36 21.30 2.40
C VAL A 137 -0.41 21.79 1.20
N ASP A 138 0.16 22.76 0.50
CA ASP A 138 -0.43 23.37 -0.68
C ASP A 138 0.38 23.05 -1.93
N LEU A 139 -0.28 23.13 -3.08
CA LEU A 139 0.41 23.02 -4.37
C LEU A 139 1.36 24.22 -4.53
N ILE A 140 2.56 23.95 -5.05
CA ILE A 140 3.47 25.02 -5.46
C ILE A 140 2.80 25.80 -6.60
N ASN A 141 2.67 27.12 -6.42
CA ASN A 141 2.15 28.01 -7.45
C ASN A 141 2.99 27.91 -8.72
N ASP A 142 2.33 27.83 -9.87
CA ASP A 142 2.94 27.75 -11.20
C ASP A 142 3.91 26.57 -11.41
N TYR A 143 3.75 25.47 -10.65
CA TYR A 143 4.53 24.25 -10.87
C TYR A 143 4.34 23.70 -12.29
N ASP A 144 5.44 23.47 -13.02
CA ASP A 144 5.39 22.95 -14.38
C ASP A 144 5.22 21.42 -14.42
N PHE A 145 3.97 20.99 -14.25
CA PHE A 145 3.59 19.58 -14.40
C PHE A 145 3.95 19.01 -15.76
N ARG A 146 3.91 19.82 -16.83
CA ARG A 146 4.10 19.36 -18.22
C ARG A 146 5.55 19.03 -18.52
N ALA A 147 6.49 19.61 -17.78
CA ALA A 147 7.90 19.24 -17.87
C ALA A 147 8.18 17.83 -17.33
N GLN A 148 7.33 17.33 -16.41
CA GLN A 148 7.56 16.09 -15.69
C GLN A 148 7.44 14.86 -16.60
N GLU A 149 8.35 13.90 -16.39
CA GLU A 149 8.39 12.67 -17.17
C GLU A 149 7.11 11.84 -17.00
N TRP A 150 6.60 11.74 -15.77
CA TRP A 150 5.36 11.01 -15.49
C TRP A 150 4.15 11.66 -16.18
N TYR A 151 4.13 12.99 -16.33
CA TYR A 151 3.06 13.69 -17.03
C TYR A 151 3.09 13.35 -18.52
N LYS A 152 4.27 13.48 -19.16
CA LYS A 152 4.47 13.14 -20.57
C LYS A 152 4.05 11.70 -20.88
N LYS A 153 4.52 10.74 -20.09
CA LYS A 153 4.11 9.33 -20.20
C LYS A 153 2.60 9.14 -20.05
N THR A 154 1.96 9.86 -19.14
CA THR A 154 0.51 9.76 -18.95
C THR A 154 -0.28 10.25 -20.18
N ILE A 155 0.22 11.26 -20.87
CA ILE A 155 -0.37 11.73 -22.13
C ILE A 155 -0.17 10.70 -23.24
N GLU A 156 1.03 10.13 -23.36
CA GLU A 156 1.38 9.10 -24.35
C GLU A 156 0.54 7.82 -24.19
N GLU A 157 0.30 7.40 -22.95
CA GLU A 157 -0.52 6.24 -22.59
C GLU A 157 -2.03 6.44 -22.85
N ASN A 158 -2.44 7.64 -23.25
CA ASN A 158 -3.75 7.95 -23.81
C ASN A 158 -4.96 7.37 -23.03
N GLY A 159 -4.95 7.56 -21.71
CA GLY A 159 -6.04 7.13 -20.83
C GLY A 159 -5.85 5.74 -20.23
N ASN A 160 -4.78 5.03 -20.58
CA ASN A 160 -4.23 3.97 -19.74
C ASN A 160 -3.59 4.55 -18.48
N VAL A 161 -3.35 3.67 -17.52
CA VAL A 161 -2.83 4.01 -16.20
C VAL A 161 -1.31 3.99 -16.23
N VAL A 162 -0.69 5.06 -15.74
CA VAL A 162 0.75 5.14 -15.49
C VAL A 162 1.00 5.02 -13.99
N TYR A 163 1.78 4.01 -13.63
CA TYR A 163 2.25 3.85 -12.26
C TYR A 163 3.52 4.67 -12.05
N ILE A 164 3.48 5.55 -11.07
CA ILE A 164 4.63 6.34 -10.64
C ILE A 164 5.16 5.66 -9.39
N GLY A 165 6.34 5.04 -9.52
CA GLY A 165 7.03 4.37 -8.43
C GLY A 165 7.33 5.31 -7.26
N SER A 166 7.98 4.79 -6.22
CA SER A 166 8.28 5.57 -5.02
C SER A 166 9.04 6.87 -5.34
N HIS A 167 8.40 8.03 -5.17
CA HIS A 167 8.97 9.35 -5.44
C HIS A 167 8.62 10.34 -4.32
N ARG A 168 9.26 11.51 -4.34
CA ARG A 168 8.88 12.64 -3.49
C ARG A 168 7.94 13.55 -4.31
N PRO A 169 6.80 13.99 -3.75
CA PRO A 169 5.90 14.88 -4.46
C PRO A 169 6.45 16.31 -4.41
N ASP A 170 7.24 16.66 -5.41
CA ASP A 170 7.92 17.95 -5.57
C ASP A 170 6.98 19.08 -6.03
N TYR A 171 5.72 18.77 -6.30
CA TYR A 171 4.65 19.72 -6.63
C TYR A 171 3.91 20.28 -5.42
N PHE A 172 4.26 19.84 -4.20
CA PHE A 172 3.75 20.40 -2.95
C PHE A 172 4.81 21.25 -2.25
N ASP A 173 4.39 22.35 -1.61
CA ASP A 173 5.27 23.35 -0.98
C ASP A 173 5.94 22.86 0.31
N TYR A 174 5.47 21.74 0.86
CA TYR A 174 6.01 21.12 2.05
C TYR A 174 7.02 20.01 1.71
N SER A 175 8.26 20.20 2.17
CA SER A 175 9.32 19.19 2.12
C SER A 175 9.04 18.05 3.11
N THR A 176 8.15 17.14 2.75
CA THR A 176 8.04 15.87 3.45
C THR A 176 9.15 14.93 3.01
N SER A 177 9.83 14.28 3.95
CA SER A 177 10.71 13.14 3.64
C SER A 177 9.91 11.91 3.18
N LEU A 178 8.58 11.99 3.22
CA LEU A 178 7.66 10.92 2.84
C LEU A 178 7.77 10.65 1.34
N ARG A 179 8.06 9.38 1.02
CA ARG A 179 7.96 8.89 -0.35
C ARG A 179 6.56 8.37 -0.58
N VAL A 180 5.98 8.74 -1.71
CA VAL A 180 4.65 8.32 -2.12
C VAL A 180 4.75 7.43 -3.36
N PHE A 181 3.73 6.59 -3.53
CA PHE A 181 3.45 5.92 -4.79
C PHE A 181 2.22 6.61 -5.38
N SER A 182 2.29 6.97 -6.67
CA SER A 182 1.20 7.69 -7.33
C SER A 182 0.74 6.95 -8.57
N LEU A 183 -0.49 7.22 -8.96
CA LEU A 183 -1.11 6.71 -10.16
C LEU A 183 -1.59 7.90 -10.97
N ALA A 184 -1.19 7.96 -12.24
CA ALA A 184 -1.61 9.00 -13.15
C ALA A 184 -2.41 8.41 -14.32
N ARG A 185 -3.42 9.15 -14.77
CA ARG A 185 -4.28 8.76 -15.88
C ARG A 185 -4.75 10.00 -16.63
N LEU A 186 -4.70 9.95 -17.96
CA LEU A 186 -5.33 10.98 -18.78
C LEU A 186 -6.85 10.81 -18.74
N ILE A 187 -7.55 11.88 -18.38
CA ILE A 187 -9.01 11.96 -18.43
C ILE A 187 -9.38 12.88 -19.60
N ARG A 188 -10.29 12.43 -20.47
CA ARG A 188 -10.83 13.23 -21.58
C ARG A 188 -12.24 13.68 -21.21
N HIS A 189 -12.68 14.84 -21.67
CA HIS A 189 -14.06 15.30 -21.44
C HIS A 189 -15.02 14.55 -22.39
N PRO A 190 -16.19 14.03 -21.94
CA PRO A 190 -17.14 13.36 -22.83
C PRO A 190 -17.85 14.32 -23.79
N TYR A 191 -18.13 15.54 -23.31
CA TYR A 191 -18.97 16.52 -24.00
C TYR A 191 -18.21 17.64 -24.71
N ILE A 192 -16.87 17.61 -24.72
CA ILE A 192 -16.08 18.51 -25.56
C ILE A 192 -15.59 17.63 -26.70
N SER A 193 -16.42 17.57 -27.75
CA SER A 193 -16.03 17.00 -29.03
C SER A 193 -14.69 17.59 -29.46
N GLN A 194 -13.83 16.70 -29.97
CA GLN A 194 -12.56 17.02 -30.59
C GLN A 194 -12.75 18.21 -31.52
N THR A 195 -12.22 19.37 -31.13
CA THR A 195 -11.88 20.39 -32.11
C THR A 195 -10.49 20.04 -32.64
N PRO A 196 -10.31 20.02 -33.97
CA PRO A 196 -9.08 19.58 -34.64
C PRO A 196 -7.87 20.44 -34.28
#